data_AF-A0A416CHT5-F1
#
_entry.id   AF-A0A416CHT5-F1
#
_cell.length_a   1.000
_cell.length_b   1.000
_cell.length_c   1.000
_cell.angle_alpha   90.00
_cell.angle_beta   90.00
_cell.angle_gamma   90.00
#
_symmetry.space_group_name_H-M   'P 1'
#
loop_
_entity.id
_entity.type
_entity.pdbx_description
1 polymer ?
#
loop_
_entity_poly.entity_id
_entity_poly.type
_entity_poly.pdbx_seq_one_letter_code
_entity_poly.pdbx_strand_id
1 'polypeptide(L)'
;MIESFVVKALEKKVEDVASKGDVRKLKKEIGGVNDATKLPNELRDVYKNCPKDNGKWSGERGNSKWRPRENFTPLKSNPENKDWQIILKEYGLKQGVKFKQGEINLKKVSIAEVKITGFSDERSVNFAKADGQLAAKWKCRSLDVKNFRKEYSYTWHECKDMKTMQCVPSIVHNNIPHRGGVSEVKQII
;
A
#
# COMPACT_ATOMS: atom_id res chain seq x y z
N MET A 1 -21.48 -11.63 -24.15
CA MET A 1 -22.11 -10.39 -23.60
C MET A 1 -23.13 -10.81 -22.53
N ILE A 2 -22.66 -11.24 -21.36
CA ILE A 2 -23.47 -11.92 -20.31
C ILE A 2 -23.39 -11.16 -18.96
N GLU A 3 -22.78 -9.98 -18.92
CA GLU A 3 -22.58 -9.22 -17.67
C GLU A 3 -23.73 -8.25 -17.31
N SER A 4 -24.78 -8.11 -18.12
CA SER A 4 -25.81 -7.09 -17.88
C SER A 4 -27.06 -7.55 -17.11
N PHE A 5 -27.30 -8.86 -16.98
CA PHE A 5 -28.54 -9.37 -16.36
C PHE A 5 -28.42 -9.62 -14.85
N VAL A 6 -27.26 -10.10 -14.40
CA VAL A 6 -27.00 -10.43 -12.98
C VAL A 6 -26.89 -9.16 -12.14
N VAL A 7 -26.26 -8.11 -12.68
CA VAL A 7 -26.11 -6.81 -11.98
C VAL A 7 -27.46 -6.12 -11.82
N LYS A 8 -28.30 -6.10 -12.86
CA LYS A 8 -29.66 -5.53 -12.79
C LYS A 8 -30.60 -6.30 -11.85
N ALA A 9 -30.41 -7.61 -11.70
CA ALA A 9 -31.21 -8.43 -10.77
C ALA A 9 -30.80 -8.21 -9.29
N LEU A 10 -29.53 -7.86 -9.05
CA LEU A 10 -29.03 -7.53 -7.71
C LEU A 10 -29.47 -6.13 -7.26
N GLU A 11 -29.46 -5.14 -8.15
CA GLU A 11 -29.91 -3.77 -7.83
C GLU A 11 -31.41 -3.74 -7.51
N LYS A 12 -32.23 -4.48 -8.27
CA LYS A 12 -33.68 -4.57 -8.04
C LYS A 12 -34.05 -5.28 -6.72
N LYS A 13 -33.25 -6.25 -6.28
CA LYS A 13 -33.45 -6.94 -4.98
C LYS A 13 -33.13 -6.06 -3.78
N VAL A 14 -32.23 -5.09 -3.92
CA VAL A 14 -31.85 -4.18 -2.81
C VAL A 14 -32.93 -3.12 -2.59
N GLU A 15 -33.56 -2.62 -3.66
CA GLU A 15 -34.65 -1.65 -3.56
C GLU A 15 -35.95 -2.26 -3.00
N ASP A 16 -36.29 -3.50 -3.38
CA ASP A 16 -37.49 -4.18 -2.87
C ASP A 16 -37.41 -4.52 -1.37
N VAL A 17 -36.19 -4.73 -0.83
CA VAL A 17 -35.95 -5.03 0.58
C VAL A 17 -36.00 -3.77 1.47
N ALA A 18 -35.79 -2.58 0.90
CA ALA A 18 -35.89 -1.32 1.63
C ALA A 18 -37.35 -0.85 1.87
N SER A 19 -38.33 -1.43 1.17
CA SER A 19 -39.71 -0.91 1.12
C SER A 19 -40.72 -1.55 2.08
N LYS A 20 -40.39 -2.61 2.84
CA LYS A 20 -41.38 -3.22 3.75
C LYS A 20 -40.78 -3.41 5.14
N GLY A 21 -41.25 -2.55 6.04
CA GLY A 21 -40.64 -2.30 7.33
C GLY A 21 -40.72 -3.46 8.29
N ASP A 22 -39.59 -3.75 8.94
CA ASP A 22 -39.57 -4.12 10.35
C ASP A 22 -38.16 -3.93 10.93
N VAL A 23 -37.70 -2.68 10.97
CA VAL A 23 -36.38 -2.28 11.52
C VAL A 23 -36.22 -2.72 12.99
N ARG A 24 -37.32 -2.99 13.69
CA ARG A 24 -37.33 -3.42 15.10
C ARG A 24 -36.97 -4.89 15.31
N LYS A 25 -37.19 -5.77 14.31
CA LYS A 25 -36.82 -7.19 14.41
C LYS A 25 -35.34 -7.43 14.15
N LEU A 26 -34.75 -6.69 13.19
CA LEU A 26 -33.30 -6.67 12.95
C LEU A 26 -32.50 -6.20 14.17
N LYS A 27 -32.96 -5.19 14.91
CA LYS A 27 -32.20 -4.69 16.07
C LYS A 27 -32.13 -5.65 17.26
N LYS A 28 -32.99 -6.67 17.30
CA LYS A 28 -33.05 -7.68 18.38
C LYS A 28 -32.30 -8.97 18.01
N GLU A 29 -32.15 -9.26 16.71
CA GLU A 29 -31.29 -10.34 16.21
C GLU A 29 -29.84 -9.90 15.99
N ILE A 30 -29.61 -8.62 15.72
CA ILE A 30 -28.28 -8.00 15.80
C ILE A 30 -28.00 -7.70 17.27
N GLY A 31 -27.74 -8.76 18.05
CA GLY A 31 -27.13 -8.63 19.37
C GLY A 31 -25.94 -7.68 19.27
N GLY A 32 -25.94 -6.63 20.09
CA GLY A 32 -24.92 -5.60 20.03
C GLY A 32 -23.54 -6.22 20.16
N VAL A 33 -22.73 -6.14 19.10
CA VAL A 33 -21.28 -6.29 19.20
C VAL A 33 -20.64 -5.37 18.15
N ASN A 34 -19.96 -4.36 18.67
CA ASN A 34 -18.83 -3.73 18.00
C ASN A 34 -17.81 -4.83 17.70
N ASP A 35 -17.72 -5.34 16.47
CA ASP A 35 -16.58 -6.21 16.19
C ASP A 35 -16.16 -6.24 14.72
N ALA A 36 -14.92 -5.79 14.50
CA ALA A 36 -14.19 -5.88 13.26
C ALA A 36 -13.69 -7.32 12.99
N THR A 37 -14.50 -8.35 13.29
CA THR A 37 -14.08 -9.77 13.32
C THR A 37 -14.66 -10.66 12.24
N LYS A 38 -15.45 -10.16 11.28
CA LYS A 38 -15.96 -11.01 10.19
C LYS A 38 -15.66 -10.50 8.78
N LEU A 39 -14.44 -10.02 8.56
CA LEU A 39 -13.84 -10.12 7.22
C LEU A 39 -13.29 -11.55 7.07
N PRO A 40 -13.57 -12.26 5.95
CA PRO A 40 -12.92 -13.54 5.64
C PRO A 40 -11.41 -13.46 5.88
N ASN A 41 -10.80 -14.51 6.45
CA ASN A 41 -9.38 -14.51 6.83
C ASN A 41 -8.45 -14.01 5.70
N GLU A 42 -8.78 -14.37 4.46
CA GLU A 42 -8.08 -13.94 3.24
C GLU A 42 -8.08 -12.41 3.06
N LEU A 43 -9.20 -11.73 3.30
CA LEU A 43 -9.29 -10.27 3.23
C LEU A 43 -8.60 -9.60 4.42
N ARG A 44 -8.60 -10.24 5.60
CA ARG A 44 -7.92 -9.74 6.80
C ARG A 44 -6.40 -9.69 6.61
N ASP A 45 -5.84 -10.68 5.93
CA ASP A 45 -4.41 -10.78 5.66
C ASP A 45 -3.90 -9.71 4.69
N VAL A 46 -4.70 -9.37 3.67
CA VAL A 46 -4.33 -8.36 2.66
C VAL A 46 -4.13 -6.98 3.31
N TYR A 47 -4.98 -6.61 4.26
CA TYR A 47 -4.95 -5.28 4.89
C TYR A 47 -4.26 -5.25 6.25
N LYS A 48 -3.59 -6.33 6.66
CA LYS A 48 -2.96 -6.42 8.00
C LYS A 48 -1.84 -5.40 8.20
N ASN A 49 -1.10 -5.14 7.12
CA ASN A 49 0.04 -4.23 7.10
C ASN A 49 -0.35 -2.79 6.74
N CYS A 50 -1.63 -2.49 6.50
CA CYS A 50 -2.07 -1.13 6.20
C CYS A 50 -2.12 -0.26 7.47
N PRO A 51 -1.92 1.07 7.36
CA PRO A 51 -1.94 1.97 8.51
C PRO A 51 -3.23 1.88 9.31
N LYS A 52 -3.09 1.77 10.63
CA LYS A 52 -4.20 1.68 11.59
C LYS A 52 -4.44 2.98 12.35
N ASP A 53 -3.40 3.77 12.55
CA ASP A 53 -3.38 4.99 13.37
C ASP A 53 -2.52 6.07 12.70
N ASN A 54 -2.39 7.23 13.36
CA ASN A 54 -1.52 8.34 12.94
C ASN A 54 -1.85 8.92 11.55
N GLY A 55 -3.12 8.84 11.14
CA GLY A 55 -3.62 9.41 9.90
C GLY A 55 -5.09 9.10 9.67
N LYS A 56 -5.56 9.35 8.45
CA LYS A 56 -6.95 9.14 8.04
C LYS A 56 -7.03 8.47 6.67
N TRP A 57 -7.92 7.49 6.56
CA TRP A 57 -8.34 6.93 5.27
C TRP A 57 -9.47 7.76 4.68
N SER A 58 -9.47 7.94 3.36
CA SER A 58 -10.58 8.57 2.65
C SER A 58 -11.78 7.64 2.42
N GLY A 59 -11.62 6.35 2.70
CA GLY A 59 -12.61 5.30 2.50
C GLY A 59 -12.12 4.00 3.13
N GLU A 60 -12.34 2.86 2.47
CA GLU A 60 -11.91 1.55 2.96
C GLU A 60 -10.38 1.48 3.16
N ARG A 61 -9.94 0.95 4.30
CA ARG A 61 -8.51 0.76 4.63
C ARG A 61 -7.85 -0.17 3.62
N GLY A 62 -6.76 0.28 3.00
CA GLY A 62 -6.01 -0.51 2.03
C GLY A 62 -6.59 -0.52 0.60
N ASN A 63 -7.74 0.12 0.37
CA ASN A 63 -8.36 0.30 -0.95
C ASN A 63 -8.74 1.75 -1.26
N SER A 64 -8.25 2.70 -0.46
CA SER A 64 -8.54 4.12 -0.62
C SER A 64 -7.29 4.97 -0.41
N LYS A 65 -7.42 6.29 -0.26
CA LYS A 65 -6.27 7.16 0.02
C LYS A 65 -5.99 7.18 1.51
N TRP A 66 -4.73 7.00 1.89
CA TRP A 66 -4.23 7.24 3.24
C TRP A 66 -3.51 8.58 3.31
N ARG A 67 -3.88 9.41 4.28
CA ARG A 67 -3.19 10.65 4.59
C ARG A 67 -2.67 10.62 6.03
N PRO A 68 -1.35 10.61 6.26
CA PRO A 68 -0.81 10.68 7.61
C PRO A 68 -1.14 12.03 8.27
N ARG A 69 -1.15 12.06 9.60
CA ARG A 69 -1.40 13.27 10.38
C ARG A 69 -0.23 14.24 10.21
N GLU A 70 -0.51 15.45 9.74
CA GLU A 70 0.52 16.40 9.30
C GLU A 70 1.51 16.78 10.41
N ASN A 71 1.03 17.00 11.62
CA ASN A 71 1.87 17.35 12.78
C ASN A 71 2.49 16.16 13.51
N PHE A 72 2.48 14.97 12.91
CA PHE A 72 3.14 13.78 13.46
C PHE A 72 4.51 13.61 12.82
N THR A 73 5.53 13.35 13.64
CA THR A 73 6.91 13.12 13.20
C THR A 73 7.17 11.62 13.00
N PRO A 74 7.34 11.13 11.76
CA PRO A 74 7.75 9.76 11.52
C PRO A 74 9.14 9.48 12.07
N LEU A 75 9.35 8.27 12.60
CA LEU A 75 10.57 7.91 13.34
C LEU A 75 11.67 7.28 12.47
N LYS A 76 11.31 6.64 11.34
CA LYS A 76 12.27 5.88 10.53
C LYS A 76 12.84 6.74 9.42
N SER A 77 14.15 6.65 9.17
CA SER A 77 14.81 7.34 8.06
C SER A 77 14.52 8.86 8.03
N ASN A 78 14.47 9.50 9.21
CA ASN A 78 14.12 10.91 9.39
C ASN A 78 15.13 11.63 10.30
N PRO A 79 16.41 11.75 9.89
CA PRO A 79 17.45 12.37 10.72
C PRO A 79 17.20 13.85 11.00
N GLU A 80 16.45 14.53 10.13
CA GLU A 80 16.10 15.95 10.25
C GLU A 80 14.83 16.19 11.09
N ASN A 81 14.22 15.14 11.66
CA ASN A 81 12.99 15.22 12.47
C ASN A 81 11.82 15.96 11.78
N LYS A 82 11.71 15.84 10.45
CA LYS A 82 10.62 16.45 9.68
C LYS A 82 9.28 15.84 10.07
N ASP A 83 8.25 16.67 10.20
CA ASP A 83 6.88 16.18 10.31
C ASP A 83 6.29 15.80 8.95
N TRP A 84 5.12 15.16 8.95
CA TRP A 84 4.44 14.81 7.71
C TRP A 84 4.00 16.03 6.90
N GLN A 85 3.76 17.19 7.49
CA GLN A 85 3.44 18.40 6.74
C GLN A 85 4.56 18.76 5.75
N ILE A 86 5.81 18.75 6.23
CA ILE A 86 7.00 19.03 5.43
C ILE A 86 7.20 17.92 4.40
N ILE A 87 7.17 16.65 4.83
CA ILE A 87 7.42 15.49 3.95
C ILE A 87 6.38 15.42 2.83
N LEU A 88 5.10 15.58 3.13
CA LEU A 88 4.04 15.55 2.12
C LEU A 88 4.16 16.72 1.13
N LYS A 89 4.66 17.87 1.57
CA LYS A 89 4.94 19.00 0.66
C LYS A 89 6.13 18.70 -0.24
N GLU A 90 7.25 18.26 0.33
CA GLU A 90 8.52 17.96 -0.37
C GLU A 90 8.30 16.95 -1.50
N TYR A 91 7.57 15.87 -1.24
CA TYR A 91 7.32 14.81 -2.23
C TYR A 91 6.00 14.98 -3.00
N GLY A 92 5.32 16.13 -2.87
CA GLY A 92 4.08 16.40 -3.59
C GLY A 92 2.91 15.45 -3.25
N LEU A 93 2.87 14.93 -2.02
CA LEU A 93 1.88 13.99 -1.50
C LEU A 93 0.81 14.64 -0.61
N LYS A 94 0.56 15.95 -0.73
CA LYS A 94 -0.44 16.69 0.09
C LYS A 94 -1.82 16.03 0.20
N GLN A 95 -2.25 15.28 -0.83
CA GLN A 95 -3.53 14.57 -0.86
C GLN A 95 -3.48 13.14 -0.30
N GLY A 96 -2.36 12.76 0.32
CA GLY A 96 -2.07 11.41 0.77
C GLY A 96 -1.57 10.50 -0.36
N VAL A 97 -1.45 9.22 -0.03
CA VAL A 97 -1.00 8.13 -0.91
C VAL A 97 -2.17 7.20 -1.21
N LYS A 98 -2.27 6.72 -2.46
CA LYS A 98 -3.32 5.77 -2.86
C LYS A 98 -2.92 4.36 -2.47
N PHE A 99 -3.87 3.58 -1.98
CA PHE A 99 -3.73 2.14 -1.82
C PHE A 99 -4.71 1.39 -2.72
N LYS A 100 -4.32 0.19 -3.13
CA LYS A 100 -5.19 -0.80 -3.79
C LYS A 100 -4.79 -2.19 -3.32
N GLN A 101 -5.73 -2.93 -2.76
CA GLN A 101 -5.52 -4.29 -2.22
C GLN A 101 -4.31 -4.36 -1.28
N GLY A 102 -4.17 -3.37 -0.39
CA GLY A 102 -3.10 -3.31 0.60
C GLY A 102 -1.74 -2.83 0.09
N GLU A 103 -1.54 -2.73 -1.23
CA GLU A 103 -0.34 -2.17 -1.85
C GLU A 103 -0.42 -0.64 -1.90
N ILE A 104 0.69 0.01 -1.56
CA ILE A 104 0.85 1.47 -1.65
C ILE A 104 1.29 1.87 -3.06
N ASN A 105 0.70 2.92 -3.60
CA ASN A 105 1.15 3.51 -4.86
C ASN A 105 2.20 4.59 -4.60
N LEU A 106 3.47 4.25 -4.82
CA LEU A 106 4.62 5.15 -4.67
C LEU A 106 5.17 5.67 -6.00
N LYS A 107 4.50 5.39 -7.13
CA LYS A 107 4.97 5.79 -8.47
C LYS A 107 5.32 7.28 -8.58
N LYS A 108 4.52 8.13 -7.92
CA LYS A 108 4.70 9.59 -7.95
C LYS A 108 6.04 10.05 -7.33
N VAL A 109 6.53 9.33 -6.33
CA VAL A 109 7.76 9.67 -5.60
C VAL A 109 8.94 8.79 -6.01
N SER A 110 8.72 7.87 -6.96
CA SER A 110 9.79 7.02 -7.46
C SER A 110 10.67 7.81 -8.42
N ILE A 111 11.97 7.80 -8.15
CA ILE A 111 12.97 8.43 -9.02
C ILE A 111 13.44 7.50 -10.14
N ALA A 112 13.22 6.19 -9.99
CA ALA A 112 13.56 5.19 -10.98
C ALA A 112 12.74 3.91 -10.78
N GLU A 113 12.36 3.29 -11.89
CA GLU A 113 11.68 2.00 -11.92
C GLU A 113 12.48 1.03 -12.79
N VAL A 114 12.67 -0.19 -12.31
CA VAL A 114 13.33 -1.29 -13.04
C VAL A 114 12.54 -2.58 -12.88
N LYS A 115 12.78 -3.52 -13.78
CA LYS A 115 12.23 -4.87 -13.68
C LYS A 115 13.36 -5.87 -13.45
N ILE A 116 13.16 -6.79 -12.52
CA ILE A 116 14.10 -7.87 -12.23
C ILE A 116 13.50 -9.23 -12.60
N THR A 117 14.37 -10.20 -12.87
CA THR A 117 14.00 -11.61 -13.10
C THR A 117 14.43 -12.48 -11.92
N GLY A 118 13.70 -13.59 -11.71
CA GLY A 118 13.95 -14.50 -10.58
C GLY A 118 13.77 -13.82 -9.22
N PHE A 119 12.64 -13.15 -9.02
CA PHE A 119 12.32 -12.49 -7.76
C PHE A 119 12.38 -13.49 -6.59
N SER A 120 13.00 -13.10 -5.49
CA SER A 120 13.24 -13.92 -4.30
C SER A 120 12.44 -13.39 -3.11
N ASP A 121 12.23 -14.23 -2.10
CA ASP A 121 11.76 -13.80 -0.78
C ASP A 121 12.85 -13.10 0.05
N GLU A 122 14.11 -13.18 -0.37
CA GLU A 122 15.25 -12.44 0.18
C GLU A 122 15.38 -11.04 -0.44
N ARG A 123 15.04 -10.01 0.35
CA ARG A 123 15.12 -8.60 -0.06
C ARG A 123 16.50 -8.19 -0.57
N SER A 124 17.57 -8.66 0.09
CA SER A 124 18.95 -8.34 -0.29
C SER A 124 19.26 -8.79 -1.72
N VAL A 125 18.76 -9.96 -2.13
CA VAL A 125 18.93 -10.50 -3.48
C VAL A 125 18.18 -9.63 -4.50
N ASN A 126 16.92 -9.27 -4.22
CA ASN A 126 16.14 -8.40 -5.10
C ASN A 126 16.76 -7.02 -5.23
N PHE A 127 17.27 -6.45 -4.14
CA PHE A 127 17.93 -5.14 -4.14
C PHE A 127 19.20 -5.16 -4.99
N ALA A 128 20.03 -6.21 -4.88
CA ALA A 128 21.24 -6.33 -5.70
C ALA A 128 20.91 -6.44 -7.21
N LYS A 129 19.85 -7.17 -7.56
CA LYS A 129 19.35 -7.26 -8.94
C LYS A 129 18.84 -5.91 -9.44
N ALA A 130 18.08 -5.19 -8.62
CA ALA A 130 17.54 -3.88 -8.95
C ALA A 130 18.66 -2.83 -9.12
N ASP A 131 19.67 -2.85 -8.25
CA ASP A 131 20.87 -2.01 -8.36
C ASP A 131 21.59 -2.27 -9.69
N GLY A 132 21.75 -3.54 -10.10
CA GLY A 132 22.33 -3.90 -11.40
C GLY A 132 21.53 -3.38 -12.60
N GLN A 133 20.20 -3.52 -12.57
CA GLN A 133 19.33 -3.02 -13.64
C GLN A 133 19.34 -1.50 -13.75
N LEU A 134 19.35 -0.79 -12.61
CA LEU A 134 19.40 0.67 -12.61
C LEU A 134 20.79 1.18 -13.04
N ALA A 135 21.85 0.50 -12.61
CA ALA A 135 23.22 0.82 -13.00
C ALA A 135 23.41 0.74 -14.51
N ALA A 136 22.83 -0.26 -15.18
CA ALA A 136 22.83 -0.34 -16.65
C ALA A 136 22.16 0.87 -17.30
N LYS A 137 21.02 1.34 -16.76
CA LYS A 137 20.31 2.54 -17.27
C LYS A 137 21.11 3.81 -17.05
N TRP A 138 21.77 3.93 -15.90
CA TRP A 138 22.57 5.10 -15.52
C TRP A 138 24.01 5.06 -16.02
N LYS A 139 24.42 3.96 -16.67
CA LYS A 139 25.79 3.73 -17.14
C LYS A 139 26.84 3.87 -16.02
N CYS A 140 26.54 3.33 -14.85
CA CYS A 140 27.42 3.31 -13.68
C CYS A 140 27.56 1.88 -13.12
N ARG A 141 28.24 1.70 -11.98
CA ARG A 141 28.34 0.38 -11.33
C ARG A 141 27.16 0.18 -10.39
N SER A 142 26.76 -1.08 -10.20
CA SER A 142 25.74 -1.46 -9.19
C SER A 142 26.09 -0.95 -7.78
N LEU A 143 27.38 -0.92 -7.43
CA LEU A 143 27.84 -0.35 -6.16
C LEU A 143 27.54 1.15 -6.04
N ASP A 144 27.64 1.91 -7.14
CA ASP A 144 27.36 3.35 -7.13
C ASP A 144 25.86 3.59 -6.87
N VAL A 145 24.97 2.78 -7.44
CA VAL A 145 23.52 2.82 -7.14
C VAL A 145 23.24 2.47 -5.67
N LYS A 146 23.88 1.42 -5.15
CA LYS A 146 23.75 1.03 -3.74
C LYS A 146 24.21 2.15 -2.80
N ASN A 147 25.32 2.82 -3.12
CA ASN A 147 25.86 3.93 -2.33
C ASN A 147 24.96 5.16 -2.42
N PHE A 148 24.52 5.52 -3.63
CA PHE A 148 23.52 6.58 -3.84
C PHE A 148 22.28 6.36 -2.95
N ARG A 149 21.73 5.15 -2.93
CA ARG A 149 20.56 4.86 -2.08
C ARG A 149 20.84 5.05 -0.59
N LYS A 150 22.01 4.65 -0.12
CA LYS A 150 22.40 4.83 1.29
C LYS A 150 22.61 6.30 1.64
N GLU A 151 23.37 7.01 0.82
CA GLU A 151 23.76 8.41 1.04
C GLU A 151 22.56 9.35 0.97
N TYR A 152 21.69 9.17 -0.03
CA TYR A 152 20.52 10.01 -0.26
C TYR A 152 19.23 9.45 0.35
N SER A 153 19.33 8.42 1.20
CA SER A 153 18.18 7.83 1.92
C SER A 153 17.05 7.31 1.01
N TYR A 154 17.38 6.57 -0.05
CA TYR A 154 16.45 5.85 -0.91
C TYR A 154 16.44 4.34 -0.62
N THR A 155 15.30 3.70 -0.90
CA THR A 155 15.14 2.25 -0.80
C THR A 155 14.43 1.72 -2.03
N TRP A 156 14.54 0.40 -2.26
CA TRP A 156 13.71 -0.27 -3.24
C TRP A 156 12.38 -0.68 -2.59
N HIS A 157 11.28 -0.25 -3.21
CA HIS A 157 9.95 -0.80 -3.00
C HIS A 157 9.74 -1.96 -3.98
N GLU A 158 9.50 -3.14 -3.42
CA GLU A 158 9.17 -4.35 -4.14
C GLU A 158 7.67 -4.38 -4.44
N CYS A 159 7.29 -4.25 -5.71
CA CYS A 159 5.88 -4.23 -6.10
C CYS A 159 5.26 -5.64 -6.00
N LYS A 160 3.93 -5.69 -5.83
CA LYS A 160 3.10 -6.90 -5.77
C LYS A 160 3.26 -7.83 -6.98
N ASP A 161 3.64 -7.30 -8.13
CA ASP A 161 3.84 -8.10 -9.36
C ASP A 161 5.07 -9.01 -9.33
N MET A 162 5.87 -8.94 -8.25
CA MET A 162 7.10 -9.71 -8.04
C MET A 162 8.10 -9.55 -9.20
N LYS A 163 8.12 -8.36 -9.83
CA LYS A 163 9.01 -8.05 -10.95
C LYS A 163 9.48 -6.61 -10.89
N THR A 164 8.59 -5.69 -10.56
CA THR A 164 8.84 -4.26 -10.58
C THR A 164 9.47 -3.81 -9.26
N MET A 165 10.55 -3.04 -9.38
CA MET A 165 11.28 -2.44 -8.26
C MET A 165 11.25 -0.92 -8.46
N GLN A 166 10.78 -0.19 -7.45
CA GLN A 166 10.70 1.27 -7.48
C GLN A 166 11.68 1.87 -6.47
N CYS A 167 12.62 2.70 -6.94
CA CYS A 167 13.53 3.43 -6.06
C CYS A 167 12.78 4.64 -5.51
N VAL A 168 12.53 4.66 -4.20
CA VAL A 168 11.64 5.62 -3.52
C VAL A 168 12.28 6.17 -2.25
N PRO A 169 11.90 7.37 -1.78
CA PRO A 169 12.40 7.93 -0.53
C PRO A 169 12.10 7.03 0.68
N SER A 170 13.14 6.69 1.44
CA SER A 170 13.02 5.79 2.61
C SER A 170 12.10 6.36 3.67
N ILE A 171 12.09 7.69 3.85
CA ILE A 171 11.23 8.38 4.82
C ILE A 171 9.73 8.15 4.53
N VAL A 172 9.33 8.09 3.26
CA VAL A 172 7.94 7.80 2.87
C VAL A 172 7.68 6.30 3.00
N HIS A 173 8.53 5.47 2.39
CA HIS A 173 8.33 4.02 2.33
C HIS A 173 8.34 3.35 3.72
N ASN A 174 9.31 3.68 4.58
CA ASN A 174 9.52 2.97 5.84
C ASN A 174 8.50 3.35 6.93
N ASN A 175 7.84 4.50 6.81
CA ASN A 175 6.90 5.02 7.80
C ASN A 175 5.44 4.88 7.44
N ILE A 176 5.12 4.43 6.22
CA ILE A 176 3.75 4.08 5.85
C ILE A 176 3.71 2.56 5.74
N PRO A 177 3.23 1.81 6.75
CA PRO A 177 3.07 0.37 6.66
C PRO A 177 2.29 -0.01 5.38
N HIS A 178 2.70 -1.06 4.68
CA HIS A 178 2.01 -1.52 3.47
C HIS A 178 2.38 -2.96 3.14
N ARG A 179 1.66 -3.55 2.18
CA ARG A 179 2.02 -4.82 1.57
C ARG A 179 2.83 -4.58 0.29
N GLY A 180 3.80 -5.45 0.01
CA GLY A 180 4.63 -5.43 -1.20
C GLY A 180 5.00 -6.85 -1.65
N GLY A 181 5.83 -6.95 -2.69
CA GLY A 181 6.14 -8.19 -3.41
C GLY A 181 6.64 -9.35 -2.55
N VAL A 182 7.48 -9.10 -1.54
CA VAL A 182 7.95 -10.16 -0.62
C VAL A 182 6.81 -10.78 0.20
N SER A 183 5.75 -10.02 0.48
CA SER A 183 4.57 -10.58 1.15
C SER A 183 3.74 -11.49 0.24
N GLU A 184 3.87 -11.34 -1.09
CA GLU A 184 3.20 -12.19 -2.09
C GLU A 184 4.00 -13.48 -2.30
N VAL A 185 5.32 -13.39 -2.47
CA VAL A 185 6.19 -14.57 -2.67
C VAL A 185 6.02 -15.57 -1.53
N LYS A 186 5.97 -15.10 -0.28
CA LYS A 186 5.78 -15.94 0.91
C LYS A 186 4.42 -16.64 1.01
N GLN A 187 3.46 -16.32 0.13
CA GLN A 187 2.20 -17.06 0.03
C GLN A 187 2.26 -18.17 -1.02
N ILE A 188 3.30 -18.20 -1.86
CA ILE A 188 3.45 -19.13 -2.99
C ILE A 188 4.46 -20.23 -2.66
N ILE A 189 5.44 -19.95 -1.79
CA ILE A 189 6.42 -20.90 -1.26
C ILE A 189 5.86 -21.57 0.00
#